data_AF-A0A804RKG0-F1
#
_entry.id   AF-A0A804RKG0-F1
#
_cell.length_a   1.000
_cell.length_b   1.000
_cell.length_c   1.000
_cell.angle_alpha   90.00
_cell.angle_beta   90.00
_cell.angle_gamma   90.00
#
_symmetry.space_group_name_H-M   'P 1'
#
loop_
_entity.id
_entity.type
_entity.pdbx_description
1 polymer ?
#
loop_
_entity_poly.entity_id
_entity_poly.type
_entity_poly.pdbx_seq_one_letter_code
_entity_poly.pdbx_strand_id
1 'polypeptide(L)'
;MKRVQMQSASGTLTTGELVREFAALKERCPREYTAYRLGHAARAIAAPLLRAAFQRWEPLEDPSRGLETVTTLRDILSDDGSAASPYGALVDDVVVGPALASAAETWEARNPEPMARFLETWGDALPLSAVQRLLEQVVVPKLSAAVESWEPRWEPVPCHVWVQRWIPLLGRRRLEPLYVTVQRKLGKALVGWHAARACADYGMVLPWKEAFRAEAWEEFVGRHVVPYLRQGLRALHVTPPKQDDGGFAGVMRWASVVPAQDMAQLLEEEFFGKWQDALCRWLWAAKPTAGEAVAWHEGWKRLLTPELLAEERVMVPIEAGLQKISRAAQGLQIYRRGGWQWKQ
;
A
#
# COMPACT_ATOMS: atom_id res chain seq x y z
N MET A 1 39.19 13.57 -36.12
CA MET A 1 38.96 14.85 -35.40
C MET A 1 38.62 16.03 -36.30
N LYS A 2 39.48 16.51 -37.23
CA LYS A 2 39.15 17.68 -38.09
C LYS A 2 37.78 17.57 -38.79
N ARG A 3 37.46 16.38 -39.31
CA ARG A 3 36.16 16.07 -39.93
C ARG A 3 34.96 16.26 -38.98
N VAL A 4 35.04 15.69 -37.78
CA VAL A 4 33.99 15.83 -36.74
C VAL A 4 33.82 17.29 -36.31
N GLN A 5 34.92 18.03 -36.15
CA GLN A 5 34.87 19.46 -35.82
C GLN A 5 34.24 20.29 -36.94
N MET A 6 34.59 20.03 -38.21
CA MET A 6 33.98 20.68 -39.37
C MET A 6 32.49 20.37 -39.48
N GLN A 7 32.10 19.10 -39.33
CA GLN A 7 30.70 18.67 -39.38
C GLN A 7 29.88 19.19 -38.20
N SER A 8 30.48 19.25 -37.01
CA SER A 8 29.87 19.87 -35.83
C SER A 8 29.66 21.37 -36.06
N ALA A 9 30.64 22.06 -36.65
CA ALA A 9 30.51 23.48 -37.00
C ALA A 9 29.50 23.73 -38.13
N SER A 10 29.33 22.79 -39.07
CA SER A 10 28.33 22.88 -40.14
C SER A 10 26.94 22.34 -39.75
N GLY A 11 26.78 21.80 -38.54
CA GLY A 11 25.52 21.22 -38.08
C GLY A 11 25.10 19.92 -38.78
N THR A 12 26.01 19.26 -39.51
CA THR A 12 25.72 18.02 -40.27
C THR A 12 26.15 16.75 -39.53
N LEU A 13 26.78 16.88 -38.36
CA LEU A 13 27.25 15.76 -37.57
C LEU A 13 26.09 15.00 -36.92
N THR A 14 26.02 13.70 -37.18
CA THR A 14 25.07 12.80 -36.52
C THR A 14 25.69 12.13 -35.28
N THR A 15 24.85 11.68 -34.35
CA THR A 15 25.29 10.90 -33.18
C THR A 15 25.97 9.59 -33.60
N GLY A 16 25.48 8.92 -34.65
CA GLY A 16 26.09 7.70 -35.18
C GLY A 16 27.50 7.91 -35.75
N GLU A 17 27.73 9.02 -36.47
CA GLU A 17 29.07 9.37 -36.94
C GLU A 17 30.01 9.70 -35.79
N LEU A 18 29.53 10.43 -34.77
CA LEU A 18 30.30 10.73 -33.57
C LEU A 18 30.75 9.43 -32.87
N VAL A 19 29.83 8.48 -32.66
CA VAL A 19 30.13 7.16 -32.08
C VAL A 19 31.20 6.45 -32.87
N ARG A 20 31.03 6.33 -34.20
CA ARG A 20 32.00 5.63 -35.06
C ARG A 20 33.41 6.22 -34.97
N GLU A 21 33.53 7.55 -35.07
CA GLU A 21 34.84 8.22 -35.08
C GLU A 21 35.56 8.12 -33.73
N PHE A 22 34.83 8.29 -32.61
CA PHE A 22 35.41 8.19 -31.29
C PHE A 22 35.67 6.74 -30.86
N ALA A 23 34.84 5.78 -31.27
CA ALA A 23 35.09 4.35 -31.05
C ALA A 23 36.38 3.92 -31.76
N ALA A 24 36.55 4.26 -33.04
CA ALA A 24 37.77 3.96 -33.79
C ALA A 24 39.01 4.64 -33.18
N LEU A 25 38.87 5.85 -32.64
CA LEU A 25 39.96 6.54 -31.94
C LEU A 25 40.32 5.86 -30.62
N LYS A 26 39.32 5.40 -29.86
CA LYS A 26 39.49 4.68 -28.59
C LYS A 26 40.17 3.33 -28.79
N GLU A 27 39.79 2.58 -29.83
CA GLU A 27 40.39 1.30 -30.19
C GLU A 27 41.86 1.46 -30.60
N ARG A 28 42.18 2.49 -31.40
CA ARG A 28 43.54 2.72 -31.90
C ARG A 28 44.51 3.21 -30.83
N CYS A 29 44.04 4.04 -29.90
CA CYS A 29 44.89 4.77 -28.95
C CYS A 29 44.25 4.86 -27.55
N PRO A 30 44.04 3.73 -26.83
CA PRO A 30 43.28 3.73 -25.57
C PRO A 30 43.96 4.51 -24.44
N ARG A 31 45.29 4.52 -24.39
CA ARG A 31 46.05 5.25 -23.36
C ARG A 31 45.92 6.75 -23.55
N GLU A 32 46.09 7.20 -24.79
CA GLU A 32 45.94 8.59 -25.21
C GLU A 32 44.49 9.05 -25.02
N TYR A 33 43.51 8.18 -25.30
CA TYR A 33 42.09 8.48 -25.10
C TYR A 33 41.80 8.89 -23.65
N THR A 34 42.37 8.14 -22.71
CA THR A 34 42.24 8.40 -21.28
C THR A 34 43.09 9.60 -20.85
N ALA A 35 44.36 9.64 -21.26
CA ALA A 35 45.31 10.70 -20.89
C ALA A 35 44.85 12.09 -21.34
N TYR A 36 44.29 12.19 -22.55
CA TYR A 36 43.77 13.43 -23.11
C TYR A 36 42.27 13.64 -22.86
N ARG A 37 41.65 12.81 -22.01
CA ARG A 37 40.25 12.96 -21.58
C ARG A 37 39.28 13.07 -22.77
N LEU A 38 39.49 12.27 -23.81
CA LEU A 38 38.72 12.38 -25.05
C LEU A 38 37.23 12.07 -24.86
N GLY A 39 36.84 11.33 -23.81
CA GLY A 39 35.43 11.19 -23.42
C GLY A 39 34.76 12.53 -23.07
N HIS A 40 35.48 13.48 -22.46
CA HIS A 40 34.96 14.83 -22.23
C HIS A 40 34.80 15.62 -23.54
N ALA A 41 35.72 15.44 -24.49
CA ALA A 41 35.60 16.05 -25.82
C ALA A 41 34.40 15.47 -26.58
N ALA A 42 34.17 14.15 -26.50
CA ALA A 42 32.98 13.51 -27.05
C ALA A 42 31.69 14.08 -26.42
N ARG A 43 31.64 14.22 -25.09
CA ARG A 43 30.51 14.86 -24.38
C ARG A 43 30.24 16.27 -24.89
N ALA A 44 31.28 17.09 -25.03
CA ALA A 44 31.13 18.48 -25.45
C ALA A 44 30.50 18.60 -26.85
N ILE A 45 30.71 17.61 -27.71
CA ILE A 45 30.11 17.54 -29.05
C ILE A 45 28.71 16.89 -29.00
N ALA A 46 28.53 15.84 -28.20
CA ALA A 46 27.27 15.10 -28.09
C ALA A 46 26.15 15.90 -27.41
N ALA A 47 26.47 16.65 -26.34
CA ALA A 47 25.50 17.40 -25.54
C ALA A 47 24.61 18.34 -26.38
N PRO A 48 25.13 19.25 -27.21
CA PRO A 48 24.28 20.12 -28.03
C PRO A 48 23.42 19.34 -29.05
N LEU A 49 23.94 18.25 -29.63
CA LEU A 49 23.17 17.40 -30.56
C LEU A 49 21.98 16.76 -29.85
N LEU A 50 22.19 16.20 -28.66
CA LEU A 50 21.14 15.58 -27.87
C LEU A 50 20.14 16.59 -27.32
N ARG A 51 20.57 17.77 -26.86
CA ARG A 51 19.64 18.83 -26.43
C ARG A 51 18.73 19.27 -27.57
N ALA A 52 19.25 19.38 -28.79
CA ALA A 52 18.43 19.66 -29.97
C ALA A 52 17.47 18.49 -30.28
N ALA A 53 17.94 17.25 -30.21
CA ALA A 53 17.12 16.06 -30.46
C ALA A 53 16.02 15.86 -29.40
N PHE A 54 16.26 16.27 -28.15
CA PHE A 54 15.33 16.19 -27.02
C PHE A 54 14.58 17.49 -26.77
N GLN A 55 14.62 18.42 -27.72
CA GLN A 55 13.83 19.64 -27.62
C GLN A 55 12.34 19.30 -27.49
N ARG A 56 11.69 19.84 -26.45
CA ARG A 56 10.28 19.58 -26.10
C ARG A 56 9.97 18.10 -25.83
N TRP A 57 10.98 17.30 -25.49
CA TRP A 57 10.74 15.95 -25.02
C TRP A 57 10.04 16.00 -23.64
N GLU A 58 8.97 15.22 -23.49
CA GLU A 58 8.28 14.99 -22.24
C GLU A 58 8.63 13.57 -21.75
N PRO A 59 9.60 13.42 -20.83
CA PRO A 59 10.17 12.11 -20.49
C PRO A 59 9.17 11.11 -19.90
N LEU A 60 8.10 11.59 -19.26
CA LEU A 60 7.10 10.74 -18.61
C LEU A 60 6.01 10.24 -19.56
N GLU A 61 5.79 10.94 -20.67
CA GLU A 61 4.84 10.54 -21.71
C GLU A 61 5.50 9.59 -22.72
N ASP A 62 6.74 9.91 -23.13
CA ASP A 62 7.52 9.13 -24.10
C ASP A 62 8.90 8.74 -23.52
N PRO A 63 8.95 7.77 -22.60
CA PRO A 63 10.20 7.41 -21.93
C PRO A 63 11.21 6.71 -22.84
N SER A 64 10.83 6.16 -23.99
CA SER A 64 11.79 5.40 -24.83
C SER A 64 12.63 6.29 -25.74
N ARG A 65 12.24 7.57 -25.92
CA ARG A 65 12.89 8.50 -26.84
C ARG A 65 14.37 8.67 -26.53
N GLY A 66 15.20 8.29 -27.49
CA GLY A 66 16.64 8.51 -27.44
C GLY A 66 17.42 7.61 -26.50
N LEU A 67 16.77 6.63 -25.86
CA LEU A 67 17.43 5.65 -25.00
C LEU A 67 18.60 4.97 -25.72
N GLU A 68 18.35 4.41 -26.91
CA GLU A 68 19.36 3.75 -27.73
C GLU A 68 20.51 4.68 -28.13
N THR A 69 20.19 5.94 -28.46
CA THR A 69 21.21 6.94 -28.83
C THR A 69 22.10 7.28 -27.64
N VAL A 70 21.54 7.39 -26.43
CA VAL A 70 22.33 7.68 -25.24
C VAL A 70 23.13 6.46 -24.80
N THR A 71 22.58 5.25 -24.86
CA THR A 71 23.30 4.02 -24.46
C THR A 71 24.45 3.68 -25.40
N THR A 72 24.32 3.94 -26.71
CA THR A 72 25.43 3.76 -27.66
C THR A 72 26.60 4.72 -27.43
N LEU A 73 26.35 5.89 -26.82
CA LEU A 73 27.39 6.84 -26.43
C LEU A 73 28.14 6.42 -25.15
N ARG A 74 27.64 5.44 -24.39
CA ARG A 74 28.19 5.03 -23.08
C ARG A 74 29.66 4.64 -23.15
N ASP A 75 30.05 3.88 -24.17
CA ASP A 75 31.43 3.42 -24.33
C ASP A 75 32.40 4.59 -24.61
N ILE A 76 32.08 5.44 -25.60
CA ILE A 76 32.97 6.55 -25.96
C ILE A 76 33.03 7.60 -24.82
N LEU A 77 31.97 7.73 -24.02
CA LEU A 77 31.90 8.68 -22.93
C LEU A 77 32.56 8.19 -21.63
N SER A 78 33.29 7.07 -21.67
CA SER A 78 34.08 6.58 -20.55
C SER A 78 33.24 6.45 -19.27
N ASP A 79 32.11 5.77 -19.37
CA ASP A 79 31.25 5.51 -18.22
C ASP A 79 31.97 4.63 -17.19
N ASP A 80 32.12 5.14 -15.98
CA ASP A 80 32.63 4.43 -14.80
C ASP A 80 31.54 4.23 -13.73
N GLY A 81 30.27 4.55 -14.06
CA GLY A 81 29.13 4.53 -13.15
C GLY A 81 29.01 5.76 -12.24
N SER A 82 29.98 6.68 -12.27
CA SER A 82 29.94 7.93 -11.50
C SER A 82 29.16 9.01 -12.23
N ALA A 83 28.46 9.87 -11.46
CA ALA A 83 27.87 11.10 -11.99
C ALA A 83 28.93 12.07 -12.55
N ALA A 84 30.19 11.96 -12.10
CA ALA A 84 31.28 12.80 -12.56
C ALA A 84 31.86 12.37 -13.91
N SER A 85 31.52 11.17 -14.40
CA SER A 85 32.00 10.70 -15.70
C SER A 85 31.43 11.54 -16.83
N PRO A 86 32.09 11.59 -18.00
CA PRO A 86 31.53 12.29 -19.15
C PRO A 86 30.15 11.74 -19.55
N TYR A 87 29.92 10.43 -19.35
CA TYR A 87 28.61 9.82 -19.56
C TYR A 87 27.58 10.31 -18.53
N GLY A 88 27.90 10.19 -17.23
CA GLY A 88 27.01 10.60 -16.14
C GLY A 88 26.63 12.08 -16.24
N ALA A 89 27.60 12.94 -16.56
CA ALA A 89 27.39 14.37 -16.75
C ALA A 89 26.65 14.73 -18.06
N LEU A 90 26.63 13.85 -19.05
CA LEU A 90 25.79 13.99 -20.24
C LEU A 90 24.35 13.59 -19.93
N VAL A 91 24.17 12.41 -19.34
CA VAL A 91 22.86 11.86 -18.94
C VAL A 91 22.17 12.79 -17.97
N ASP A 92 22.90 13.38 -17.02
CA ASP A 92 22.37 14.37 -16.09
C ASP A 92 21.78 15.59 -16.82
N ASP A 93 22.53 16.14 -17.76
CA ASP A 93 22.18 17.35 -18.51
C ASP A 93 21.01 17.13 -19.48
N VAL A 94 21.00 16.00 -20.21
CA VAL A 94 20.02 15.78 -21.30
C VAL A 94 18.85 14.89 -20.93
N VAL A 95 18.94 14.11 -19.85
CA VAL A 95 17.88 13.18 -19.42
C VAL A 95 17.38 13.48 -18.02
N VAL A 96 18.26 13.44 -17.01
CA VAL A 96 17.82 13.50 -15.60
C VAL A 96 17.30 14.88 -15.22
N GLY A 97 17.99 15.95 -15.62
CA GLY A 97 17.54 17.33 -15.40
C GLY A 97 16.15 17.59 -15.99
N PRO A 98 15.93 17.33 -17.29
CA PRO A 98 14.61 17.43 -17.91
C PRO A 98 13.55 16.52 -17.26
N ALA A 99 13.90 15.29 -16.90
CA ALA A 99 12.98 14.37 -16.22
C ALA A 99 12.59 14.86 -14.82
N LEU A 100 13.55 15.41 -14.05
CA LEU A 100 13.28 16.04 -12.76
C LEU A 100 12.34 17.23 -12.93
N ALA A 101 12.59 18.11 -13.90
CA ALA A 101 11.74 19.28 -14.16
C ALA A 101 10.33 18.87 -14.57
N SER A 102 10.20 17.96 -15.54
CA SER A 102 8.92 17.42 -15.98
C SER A 102 8.18 16.74 -14.84
N ALA A 103 8.84 15.85 -14.09
CA ALA A 103 8.22 15.15 -12.98
C ALA A 103 7.86 16.08 -11.82
N ALA A 104 8.62 17.15 -11.57
CA ALA A 104 8.27 18.16 -10.58
C ALA A 104 7.01 18.95 -10.98
N GLU A 105 6.87 19.28 -12.26
CA GLU A 105 5.74 20.06 -12.79
C GLU A 105 4.46 19.21 -12.94
N THR A 106 4.54 18.07 -13.63
CA THR A 106 3.35 17.37 -14.16
C THR A 106 3.02 16.06 -13.46
N TRP A 107 4.00 15.39 -12.85
CA TRP A 107 3.75 14.06 -12.30
C TRP A 107 2.95 14.10 -10.99
N GLU A 108 1.93 13.26 -10.91
CA GLU A 108 1.11 13.08 -9.72
C GLU A 108 1.36 11.71 -9.09
N ALA A 109 1.68 11.68 -7.81
CA ALA A 109 2.01 10.43 -7.11
C ALA A 109 0.85 9.41 -7.06
N ARG A 110 -0.40 9.86 -7.20
CA ARG A 110 -1.60 9.00 -7.28
C ARG A 110 -1.68 8.22 -8.59
N ASN A 111 -0.99 8.68 -9.63
CA ASN A 111 -0.80 7.97 -10.89
C ASN A 111 0.69 7.59 -11.00
N PRO A 112 1.12 6.45 -10.45
CA PRO A 112 2.54 6.11 -10.39
C PRO A 112 3.13 5.74 -11.76
N GLU A 113 2.30 5.37 -12.74
CA GLU A 113 2.73 4.71 -13.98
C GLU A 113 3.65 5.56 -14.86
N PRO A 114 3.45 6.88 -15.08
CA PRO A 114 4.35 7.67 -15.92
C PRO A 114 5.80 7.68 -15.40
N MET A 115 5.98 7.90 -14.09
CA MET A 115 7.30 7.91 -13.47
C MET A 115 7.90 6.50 -13.31
N ALA A 116 7.06 5.50 -13.02
CA ALA A 116 7.52 4.12 -12.93
C ALA A 116 8.03 3.60 -14.28
N ARG A 117 7.28 3.81 -15.38
CA ARG A 117 7.71 3.45 -16.73
C ARG A 117 9.00 4.15 -17.13
N PHE A 118 9.15 5.42 -16.80
CA PHE A 118 10.39 6.15 -17.07
C PHE A 118 11.59 5.51 -16.38
N LEU A 119 11.49 5.22 -15.08
CA LEU A 119 12.56 4.60 -14.31
C LEU A 119 12.85 3.16 -14.74
N GLU A 120 11.84 2.40 -15.17
CA GLU A 120 12.01 1.05 -15.72
C GLU A 120 12.65 1.06 -17.10
N THR A 121 12.32 2.06 -17.93
CA THR A 121 12.87 2.18 -19.29
C THR A 121 14.32 2.68 -19.28
N TRP A 122 14.62 3.68 -18.43
CA TRP A 122 15.94 4.30 -18.35
C TRP A 122 16.86 3.69 -17.29
N GLY A 123 16.34 2.85 -16.38
CA GLY A 123 17.05 2.41 -15.17
C GLY A 123 18.47 1.92 -15.42
N ASP A 124 18.67 1.04 -16.41
CA ASP A 124 19.98 0.48 -16.74
C ASP A 124 20.94 1.48 -17.41
N ALA A 125 20.39 2.52 -18.05
CA ALA A 125 21.14 3.59 -18.70
C ALA A 125 21.53 4.71 -17.73
N LEU A 126 20.83 4.87 -16.60
CA LEU A 126 21.13 5.92 -15.64
C LEU A 126 22.22 5.46 -14.64
N PRO A 127 23.17 6.33 -14.27
CA PRO A 127 23.97 6.11 -13.08
C PRO A 127 23.08 5.95 -11.84
N LEU A 128 23.49 5.09 -10.90
CA LEU A 128 22.70 4.83 -9.67
C LEU A 128 22.38 6.12 -8.91
N SER A 129 23.33 7.06 -8.85
CA SER A 129 23.14 8.37 -8.22
C SER A 129 22.07 9.23 -8.89
N ALA A 130 21.86 9.06 -10.20
CA ALA A 130 20.80 9.74 -10.95
C ALA A 130 19.42 9.16 -10.59
N VAL A 131 19.30 7.83 -10.55
CA VAL A 131 18.08 7.13 -10.08
C VAL A 131 17.74 7.57 -8.65
N GLN A 132 18.74 7.59 -7.75
CA GLN A 132 18.56 8.05 -6.37
C GLN A 132 18.06 9.49 -6.29
N ARG A 133 18.60 10.42 -7.10
CA ARG A 133 18.11 11.81 -7.14
C ARG A 133 16.66 11.92 -7.60
N LEU A 134 16.26 11.18 -8.64
CA LEU A 134 14.86 11.15 -9.10
C LEU A 134 13.93 10.66 -7.98
N LEU A 135 14.34 9.59 -7.30
CA LEU A 135 13.59 9.03 -6.17
C LEU A 135 13.50 10.02 -4.99
N GLU A 136 14.60 10.69 -4.65
CA GLU A 136 14.71 11.55 -3.46
C GLU A 136 14.14 12.93 -3.62
N GLN A 137 14.31 13.55 -4.80
CA GLN A 137 13.90 14.93 -5.02
C GLN A 137 12.46 15.04 -5.52
N VAL A 138 11.93 13.99 -6.14
CA VAL A 138 10.58 14.01 -6.72
C VAL A 138 9.68 12.93 -6.15
N VAL A 139 10.06 11.65 -6.26
CA VAL A 139 9.16 10.53 -5.91
C VAL A 139 8.77 10.57 -4.43
N VAL A 140 9.75 10.58 -3.53
CA VAL A 140 9.51 10.55 -2.08
C VAL A 140 8.76 11.81 -1.59
N PRO A 141 9.15 13.05 -1.96
CA PRO A 141 8.42 14.25 -1.55
C PRO A 141 6.97 14.27 -2.05
N LYS A 142 6.72 13.92 -3.33
CA LYS A 142 5.36 13.89 -3.88
C LYS A 142 4.50 12.77 -3.30
N LEU A 143 5.07 11.58 -3.07
CA LEU A 143 4.39 10.51 -2.34
C LEU A 143 4.02 10.96 -0.92
N SER A 144 4.95 11.63 -0.22
CA SER A 144 4.70 12.14 1.13
C SER A 144 3.55 13.15 1.15
N ALA A 145 3.55 14.10 0.22
CA ALA A 145 2.46 15.07 0.08
C ALA A 145 1.13 14.39 -0.27
N ALA A 146 1.14 13.40 -1.18
CA ALA A 146 -0.06 12.65 -1.55
C ALA A 146 -0.63 11.83 -0.38
N VAL A 147 0.23 11.18 0.42
CA VAL A 147 -0.18 10.45 1.63
C VAL A 147 -0.71 11.42 2.69
N GLU A 148 -0.10 12.58 2.87
CA GLU A 148 -0.56 13.57 3.86
C GLU A 148 -1.90 14.20 3.45
N SER A 149 -2.12 14.42 2.15
CA SER A 149 -3.42 14.89 1.64
C SER A 149 -4.44 13.77 1.46
N TRP A 150 -4.04 12.50 1.62
CA TRP A 150 -4.91 11.36 1.34
C TRP A 150 -6.05 11.24 2.35
N GLU A 151 -7.28 11.10 1.86
CA GLU A 151 -8.46 10.89 2.70
C GLU A 151 -9.00 9.46 2.53
N PRO A 152 -8.82 8.58 3.54
CA PRO A 152 -9.07 7.15 3.37
C PRO A 152 -10.48 6.76 2.96
N ARG A 153 -11.48 7.58 3.33
CA ARG A 153 -12.90 7.30 3.11
C ARG A 153 -13.47 7.90 1.84
N TRP A 154 -12.74 8.83 1.20
CA TRP A 154 -13.30 9.69 0.14
C TRP A 154 -12.61 9.50 -1.21
N GLU A 155 -11.43 8.87 -1.23
CA GLU A 155 -10.69 8.71 -2.47
C GLU A 155 -11.07 7.44 -3.24
N PRO A 156 -11.24 7.54 -4.58
CA PRO A 156 -11.64 6.41 -5.41
C PRO A 156 -10.52 5.38 -5.57
N VAL A 157 -9.27 5.83 -5.61
CA VAL A 157 -8.10 4.95 -5.72
C VAL A 157 -7.50 4.73 -4.33
N PRO A 158 -7.46 3.49 -3.83
CA PRO A 158 -6.88 3.20 -2.52
C PRO A 158 -5.39 3.55 -2.45
N CYS A 159 -4.96 4.13 -1.33
CA CYS A 159 -3.57 4.57 -1.12
C CYS A 159 -2.52 3.48 -1.33
N HIS A 160 -2.82 2.23 -0.94
CA HIS A 160 -1.89 1.12 -1.10
C HIS A 160 -1.50 0.88 -2.57
N VAL A 161 -2.40 1.15 -3.52
CA VAL A 161 -2.18 0.90 -4.96
C VAL A 161 -1.00 1.72 -5.47
N TRP A 162 -0.95 3.01 -5.13
CA TRP A 162 0.10 3.89 -5.62
C TRP A 162 1.32 3.98 -4.68
N VAL A 163 1.18 3.72 -3.37
CA VAL A 163 2.33 3.64 -2.46
C VAL A 163 3.15 2.37 -2.70
N GLN A 164 2.49 1.20 -2.80
CA GLN A 164 3.18 -0.09 -2.85
C GLN A 164 3.89 -0.33 -4.20
N ARG A 165 3.48 0.38 -5.26
CA ARG A 165 4.16 0.37 -6.57
C ARG A 165 5.65 0.71 -6.48
N TRP A 166 6.04 1.46 -5.44
CA TRP A 166 7.41 1.92 -5.23
C TRP A 166 8.26 1.00 -4.36
N ILE A 167 7.71 -0.08 -3.81
CA ILE A 167 8.46 -1.03 -2.97
C ILE A 167 9.70 -1.60 -3.68
N PRO A 168 9.65 -2.00 -4.98
CA PRO A 168 10.83 -2.55 -5.65
C PRO A 168 11.99 -1.56 -5.79
N LEU A 169 11.70 -0.26 -5.92
CA LEU A 169 12.72 0.79 -6.16
C LEU A 169 13.21 1.48 -4.89
N LEU A 170 12.30 1.76 -3.94
CA LEU A 170 12.63 2.45 -2.69
C LEU A 170 12.96 1.48 -1.55
N GLY A 171 12.45 0.25 -1.62
CA GLY A 171 12.47 -0.68 -0.51
C GLY A 171 11.57 -0.24 0.66
N ARG A 172 11.29 -1.17 1.57
CA ARG A 172 10.39 -0.92 2.72
C ARG A 172 10.93 0.12 3.70
N ARG A 173 12.25 0.16 3.92
CA ARG A 173 12.89 1.09 4.87
C ARG A 173 12.66 2.56 4.52
N ARG A 174 12.67 2.91 3.23
CA ARG A 174 12.48 4.28 2.76
C ARG A 174 11.01 4.71 2.77
N LEU A 175 10.09 3.75 2.63
CA LEU A 175 8.65 3.98 2.68
C LEU A 175 8.10 4.03 4.11
N GLU A 176 8.88 3.63 5.12
CA GLU A 176 8.47 3.59 6.53
C GLU A 176 7.83 4.91 7.03
N PRO A 177 8.36 6.11 6.74
CA PRO A 177 7.72 7.36 7.18
C PRO A 177 6.32 7.55 6.59
N LEU A 178 6.09 7.07 5.36
CA LEU A 178 4.76 7.10 4.73
C LEU A 178 3.81 6.14 5.44
N TYR A 179 4.28 4.95 5.81
CA TYR A 179 3.47 3.97 6.52
C TYR A 179 3.01 4.48 7.89
N VAL A 180 3.85 5.21 8.62
CA VAL A 180 3.45 5.87 9.87
C VAL A 180 2.32 6.87 9.63
N THR A 181 2.40 7.67 8.57
CA THR A 181 1.32 8.61 8.20
C THR A 181 0.04 7.89 7.81
N VAL A 182 0.14 6.80 7.04
CA VAL A 182 -0.99 5.94 6.66
C VAL A 182 -1.64 5.34 7.90
N GLN A 183 -0.89 4.77 8.83
CA GLN A 183 -1.40 4.20 10.09
C GLN A 183 -2.20 5.25 10.88
N ARG A 184 -1.63 6.45 11.05
CA ARG A 184 -2.32 7.56 11.72
C ARG A 184 -3.64 7.92 11.04
N LYS A 185 -3.67 7.97 9.71
CA LYS A 185 -4.88 8.31 8.93
C LYS A 185 -5.93 7.20 8.98
N LEU A 186 -5.53 5.94 8.80
CA LEU A 186 -6.41 4.79 8.96
C LEU A 186 -6.99 4.74 10.37
N GLY A 187 -6.16 4.96 11.40
CA GLY A 187 -6.60 4.99 12.79
C GLY A 187 -7.66 6.06 13.06
N LYS A 188 -7.49 7.26 12.50
CA LYS A 188 -8.52 8.32 12.53
C LYS A 188 -9.79 7.93 11.77
N ALA A 189 -9.63 7.28 10.61
CA ALA A 189 -10.75 6.79 9.80
C ALA A 189 -11.51 5.62 10.44
N LEU A 190 -10.97 4.98 11.48
CA LEU A 190 -11.66 3.96 12.28
C LEU A 190 -12.34 4.55 13.52
N VAL A 191 -12.43 5.86 13.66
CA VAL A 191 -13.23 6.49 14.73
C VAL A 191 -14.70 6.58 14.30
N GLY A 192 -15.60 6.12 15.18
CA GLY A 192 -17.05 6.12 14.94
C GLY A 192 -17.51 4.94 14.09
N TRP A 193 -17.98 3.88 14.76
CA TRP A 193 -18.54 2.69 14.09
C TRP A 193 -19.77 3.03 13.26
N HIS A 194 -19.84 2.46 12.05
CA HIS A 194 -21.05 2.45 11.24
C HIS A 194 -21.19 1.11 10.50
N ALA A 195 -22.26 0.36 10.82
CA ALA A 195 -22.43 -1.02 10.33
C ALA A 195 -22.35 -1.14 8.81
N ALA A 196 -22.99 -0.21 8.08
CA ALA A 196 -22.98 -0.20 6.61
C ALA A 196 -21.58 0.01 5.99
N ARG A 197 -20.60 0.51 6.77
CA ARG A 197 -19.23 0.75 6.32
C ARG A 197 -18.24 -0.33 6.74
N ALA A 198 -18.62 -1.25 7.63
CA ALA A 198 -17.69 -2.20 8.23
C ALA A 198 -16.85 -2.98 7.20
N CYS A 199 -17.48 -3.41 6.09
CA CYS A 199 -16.80 -4.11 4.99
C CYS A 199 -15.86 -3.19 4.18
N ALA A 200 -16.27 -1.95 3.93
CA ALA A 200 -15.44 -0.97 3.21
C ALA A 200 -14.21 -0.57 4.04
N ASP A 201 -14.41 -0.33 5.33
CA ASP A 201 -13.32 0.00 6.26
C ASP A 201 -12.36 -1.20 6.42
N TYR A 202 -12.86 -2.44 6.38
CA TYR A 202 -12.02 -3.65 6.33
C TYR A 202 -11.17 -3.70 5.05
N GLY A 203 -11.80 -3.49 3.88
CA GLY A 203 -11.10 -3.49 2.59
C GLY A 203 -10.05 -2.37 2.46
N MET A 204 -10.27 -1.26 3.16
CA MET A 204 -9.32 -0.15 3.26
C MET A 204 -8.08 -0.52 4.09
N VAL A 205 -8.24 -1.32 5.15
CA VAL A 205 -7.17 -1.64 6.11
C VAL A 205 -6.40 -2.91 5.73
N LEU A 206 -7.08 -3.94 5.24
CA LEU A 206 -6.49 -5.25 4.94
C LEU A 206 -5.21 -5.21 4.08
N PRO A 207 -5.11 -4.40 3.01
CA PRO A 207 -3.91 -4.37 2.15
C PRO A 207 -2.63 -3.95 2.88
N TRP A 208 -2.77 -3.34 4.06
CA TRP A 208 -1.65 -2.88 4.88
C TRP A 208 -1.12 -3.94 5.84
N LYS A 209 -1.82 -5.07 6.02
CA LYS A 209 -1.37 -6.18 6.88
C LYS A 209 0.01 -6.69 6.47
N GLU A 210 0.22 -6.91 5.17
CA GLU A 210 1.50 -7.39 4.61
C GLU A 210 2.49 -6.24 4.31
N ALA A 211 2.03 -4.98 4.44
CA ALA A 211 2.85 -3.80 4.17
C ALA A 211 3.60 -3.36 5.43
N PHE A 212 2.89 -3.32 6.56
CA PHE A 212 3.45 -2.95 7.86
C PHE A 212 4.31 -4.09 8.42
N ARG A 213 5.23 -3.73 9.31
CA ARG A 213 5.96 -4.71 10.12
C ARG A 213 5.00 -5.36 11.11
N ALA A 214 5.29 -6.59 11.52
CA ALA A 214 4.44 -7.35 12.43
C ALA A 214 4.12 -6.57 13.71
N GLU A 215 5.13 -5.96 14.34
CA GLU A 215 4.97 -5.21 15.59
C GLU A 215 4.09 -3.96 15.39
N ALA A 216 4.28 -3.27 14.25
CA ALA A 216 3.51 -2.08 13.92
C ALA A 216 2.06 -2.42 13.54
N TRP A 217 1.83 -3.58 12.93
CA TRP A 217 0.50 -4.10 12.66
C TRP A 217 -0.23 -4.47 13.95
N GLU A 218 0.44 -5.16 14.88
CA GLU A 218 -0.12 -5.52 16.18
C GLU A 218 -0.47 -4.28 17.00
N GLU A 219 0.42 -3.28 17.07
CA GLU A 219 0.12 -2.00 17.72
C GLU A 219 -1.10 -1.33 17.07
N PHE A 220 -1.16 -1.29 15.74
CA PHE A 220 -2.28 -0.70 15.00
C PHE A 220 -3.61 -1.42 15.31
N VAL A 221 -3.60 -2.76 15.32
CA VAL A 221 -4.78 -3.57 15.64
C VAL A 221 -5.26 -3.28 17.06
N GLY A 222 -4.36 -3.35 18.05
CA GLY A 222 -4.70 -3.10 19.45
C GLY A 222 -5.18 -1.66 19.70
N ARG A 223 -4.55 -0.68 19.06
CA ARG A 223 -4.83 0.75 19.28
C ARG A 223 -6.05 1.28 18.54
N HIS A 224 -6.35 0.75 17.36
CA HIS A 224 -7.38 1.31 16.47
C HIS A 224 -8.47 0.31 16.10
N VAL A 225 -8.11 -0.91 15.71
CA VAL A 225 -9.09 -1.92 15.25
C VAL A 225 -9.91 -2.44 16.42
N VAL A 226 -9.28 -2.86 17.51
CA VAL A 226 -9.98 -3.40 18.69
C VAL A 226 -10.99 -2.39 19.28
N PRO A 227 -10.63 -1.10 19.52
CA PRO A 227 -11.61 -0.10 19.96
C PRO A 227 -12.73 0.20 18.95
N TYR A 228 -12.47 0.10 17.64
CA TYR A 228 -13.47 0.26 16.60
C TYR A 228 -14.50 -0.88 16.64
N LEU A 229 -14.05 -2.13 16.71
CA LEU A 229 -14.91 -3.31 16.78
C LEU A 229 -15.69 -3.35 18.10
N ARG A 230 -15.09 -2.94 19.21
CA ARG A 230 -15.78 -2.77 20.50
C ARG A 230 -16.98 -1.82 20.37
N GLN A 231 -16.84 -0.70 19.68
CA GLN A 231 -17.97 0.22 19.41
C GLN A 231 -19.05 -0.47 18.57
N GLY A 232 -18.67 -1.27 17.58
CA GLY A 232 -19.62 -2.05 16.77
C GLY A 232 -20.42 -3.06 17.57
N LEU A 233 -19.76 -3.82 18.43
CA LEU A 233 -20.42 -4.76 19.34
C LEU A 233 -21.28 -4.03 20.38
N ARG A 234 -20.89 -2.83 20.84
CA ARG A 234 -21.70 -1.99 21.73
C ARG A 234 -23.00 -1.53 21.08
N ALA A 235 -22.93 -1.08 19.83
CA ALA A 235 -24.07 -0.60 19.06
C ALA A 235 -25.02 -1.73 18.58
N LEU A 236 -24.59 -2.98 18.66
CA LEU A 236 -25.38 -4.15 18.26
C LEU A 236 -26.56 -4.38 19.21
N HIS A 237 -27.75 -4.52 18.62
CA HIS A 237 -28.97 -4.89 19.33
C HIS A 237 -29.31 -6.35 19.02
N VAL A 238 -29.42 -7.19 20.04
CA VAL A 238 -29.77 -8.61 19.87
C VAL A 238 -31.27 -8.80 20.13
N THR A 239 -32.04 -9.06 19.07
CA THR A 239 -33.51 -9.11 19.11
C THR A 239 -34.02 -10.39 18.41
N PRO A 240 -34.34 -11.45 19.16
CA PRO A 240 -35.02 -12.62 18.60
C PRO A 240 -36.50 -12.32 18.27
N PRO A 241 -37.11 -13.02 17.29
CA PRO A 241 -36.47 -13.96 16.36
C PRO A 241 -35.83 -13.26 15.16
N LYS A 242 -36.32 -12.07 14.78
CA LYS A 242 -35.88 -11.33 13.59
C LYS A 242 -34.71 -10.41 13.92
N GLN A 243 -33.52 -10.80 13.47
CA GLN A 243 -32.26 -10.11 13.71
C GLN A 243 -31.80 -9.35 12.46
N ASP A 244 -31.32 -8.11 12.64
CA ASP A 244 -30.37 -7.50 11.70
C ASP A 244 -28.95 -7.81 12.20
N ASP A 245 -28.28 -8.71 11.50
CA ASP A 245 -26.94 -9.20 11.82
C ASP A 245 -25.86 -8.48 11.00
N GLY A 246 -26.22 -7.50 10.16
CA GLY A 246 -25.26 -6.77 9.33
C GLY A 246 -24.14 -6.12 10.14
N GLY A 247 -24.45 -5.62 11.33
CA GLY A 247 -23.45 -5.11 12.27
C GLY A 247 -22.50 -6.19 12.78
N PHE A 248 -23.01 -7.36 13.17
CA PHE A 248 -22.19 -8.46 13.68
C PHE A 248 -21.37 -9.13 12.59
N ALA A 249 -21.98 -9.43 11.44
CA ALA A 249 -21.27 -9.93 10.26
C ALA A 249 -20.16 -8.94 9.83
N GLY A 250 -20.44 -7.63 9.93
CA GLY A 250 -19.45 -6.57 9.76
C GLY A 250 -18.27 -6.70 10.72
N VAL A 251 -18.49 -6.98 12.01
CA VAL A 251 -17.41 -7.23 12.98
C VAL A 251 -16.66 -8.54 12.67
N MET A 252 -17.39 -9.62 12.39
CA MET A 252 -16.80 -10.94 12.09
C MET A 252 -15.94 -10.91 10.82
N ARG A 253 -16.18 -9.98 9.90
CA ARG A 253 -15.31 -9.78 8.74
C ARG A 253 -13.86 -9.44 9.14
N TRP A 254 -13.66 -8.83 10.30
CA TRP A 254 -12.35 -8.47 10.85
C TRP A 254 -11.67 -9.62 11.62
N ALA A 255 -12.29 -10.80 11.74
CA ALA A 255 -11.68 -11.94 12.43
C ALA A 255 -10.39 -12.47 11.75
N SER A 256 -10.16 -12.14 10.48
CA SER A 256 -8.92 -12.50 9.76
C SER A 256 -7.72 -11.59 10.08
N VAL A 257 -7.96 -10.45 10.73
CA VAL A 257 -6.95 -9.43 11.03
C VAL A 257 -6.71 -9.24 12.52
N VAL A 258 -7.70 -9.57 13.36
CA VAL A 258 -7.60 -9.54 14.81
C VAL A 258 -7.24 -10.95 15.31
N PRO A 259 -6.27 -11.10 16.22
CA PRO A 259 -5.99 -12.39 16.87
C PRO A 259 -7.25 -12.99 17.48
N ALA A 260 -7.43 -14.31 17.34
CA ALA A 260 -8.64 -15.00 17.80
C ALA A 260 -8.91 -14.76 19.30
N GLN A 261 -7.86 -14.74 20.13
CA GLN A 261 -7.94 -14.44 21.56
C GLN A 261 -8.54 -13.05 21.86
N ASP A 262 -8.11 -12.02 21.14
CA ASP A 262 -8.59 -10.64 21.34
C ASP A 262 -10.04 -10.48 20.88
N MET A 263 -10.39 -11.11 19.76
CA MET A 263 -11.76 -11.13 19.25
C MET A 263 -12.69 -11.92 20.20
N ALA A 264 -12.23 -13.05 20.73
CA ALA A 264 -12.97 -13.82 21.73
C ALA A 264 -13.20 -13.01 23.01
N GLN A 265 -12.20 -12.26 23.46
CA GLN A 265 -12.34 -11.32 24.59
C GLN A 265 -13.38 -10.23 24.31
N LEU A 266 -13.35 -9.61 23.13
CA LEU A 266 -14.35 -8.61 22.73
C LEU A 266 -15.78 -9.19 22.74
N LEU A 267 -15.96 -10.41 22.24
CA LEU A 267 -17.26 -11.09 22.23
C LEU A 267 -17.74 -11.41 23.65
N GLU A 268 -16.85 -11.85 24.54
CA GLU A 268 -17.16 -12.06 25.95
C GLU A 268 -17.62 -10.78 26.66
N GLU A 269 -16.86 -9.70 26.48
CA GLU A 269 -17.12 -8.40 27.13
C GLU A 269 -18.41 -7.73 26.63
N GLU A 270 -18.65 -7.74 25.32
CA GLU A 270 -19.61 -6.83 24.70
C GLU A 270 -20.81 -7.52 24.03
N PHE A 271 -20.74 -8.83 23.74
CA PHE A 271 -21.76 -9.54 22.97
C PHE A 271 -22.49 -10.62 23.78
N PHE A 272 -21.78 -11.59 24.36
CA PHE A 272 -22.40 -12.79 24.92
C PHE A 272 -23.35 -12.50 26.09
N GLY A 273 -23.10 -11.47 26.90
CA GLY A 273 -24.03 -11.01 27.93
C GLY A 273 -25.39 -10.62 27.33
N LYS A 274 -25.38 -9.73 26.32
CA LYS A 274 -26.59 -9.27 25.62
C LYS A 274 -27.31 -10.41 24.93
N TRP A 275 -26.54 -11.30 24.27
CA TRP A 275 -27.07 -12.43 23.55
C TRP A 275 -27.79 -13.43 24.47
N GLN A 276 -27.18 -13.76 25.61
CA GLN A 276 -27.80 -14.64 26.60
C GLN A 276 -29.04 -14.00 27.25
N ASP A 277 -29.00 -12.70 27.54
CA ASP A 277 -30.14 -11.98 28.11
C ASP A 277 -31.31 -11.87 27.13
N ALA A 278 -31.03 -11.66 25.85
CA ALA A 278 -32.01 -11.67 24.78
C ALA A 278 -32.66 -13.06 24.65
N LEU A 279 -31.85 -14.12 24.64
CA LEU A 279 -32.33 -15.50 24.61
C LEU A 279 -33.24 -15.82 25.82
N CYS A 280 -32.80 -15.51 27.04
CA CYS A 280 -33.61 -15.75 28.24
C CYS A 280 -34.94 -14.99 28.20
N ARG A 281 -34.93 -13.71 27.80
CA ARG A 281 -36.16 -12.91 27.67
C ARG A 281 -37.11 -13.50 26.63
N TRP A 282 -36.60 -13.91 25.49
CA TRP A 282 -37.41 -14.49 24.43
C TRP A 282 -38.03 -15.84 24.82
N LEU A 283 -37.23 -16.72 25.46
CA LEU A 283 -37.72 -18.01 25.97
C LEU A 283 -38.83 -17.85 27.02
N TRP A 284 -38.75 -16.83 27.87
CA TRP A 284 -39.79 -16.57 28.89
C TRP A 284 -41.02 -15.86 28.34
N ALA A 285 -40.82 -14.80 27.57
CA ALA A 285 -41.91 -13.91 27.16
C ALA A 285 -42.65 -14.43 25.93
N ALA A 286 -41.93 -14.88 24.90
CA ALA A 286 -42.52 -15.33 23.64
C ALA A 286 -42.75 -16.85 23.58
N LYS A 287 -42.05 -17.63 24.44
CA LYS A 287 -42.11 -19.10 24.48
C LYS A 287 -42.04 -19.73 23.07
N PRO A 288 -40.98 -19.45 22.30
CA PRO A 288 -40.80 -20.00 20.96
C PRO A 288 -40.70 -21.52 21.01
N THR A 289 -40.92 -22.17 19.87
CA THR A 289 -40.67 -23.60 19.73
C THR A 289 -39.17 -23.89 19.88
N ALA A 290 -38.83 -25.11 20.34
CA ALA A 290 -37.44 -25.53 20.44
C ALA A 290 -36.70 -25.42 19.10
N GLY A 291 -37.38 -25.74 17.98
CA GLY A 291 -36.83 -25.62 16.63
C GLY A 291 -36.49 -24.18 16.25
N GLU A 292 -37.37 -23.23 16.52
CA GLU A 292 -37.10 -21.80 16.27
C GLU A 292 -35.93 -21.30 17.11
N ALA A 293 -35.87 -21.68 18.39
CA ALA A 293 -34.81 -21.24 19.28
C ALA A 293 -33.44 -21.81 18.90
N VAL A 294 -33.38 -23.09 18.52
CA VAL A 294 -32.16 -23.72 17.98
C VAL A 294 -31.76 -23.08 16.65
N ALA A 295 -32.71 -22.79 15.75
CA ALA A 295 -32.41 -22.14 14.47
C ALA A 295 -31.82 -20.73 14.67
N TRP A 296 -32.35 -19.95 15.61
CA TRP A 296 -31.81 -18.64 15.96
C TRP A 296 -30.39 -18.75 16.55
N HIS A 297 -30.15 -19.71 17.45
CA HIS A 297 -28.83 -20.00 18.03
C HIS A 297 -27.81 -20.38 16.96
N GLU A 298 -28.14 -21.34 16.09
CA GLU A 298 -27.27 -21.81 15.03
C GLU A 298 -27.01 -20.72 13.96
N GLY A 299 -27.96 -19.80 13.76
CA GLY A 299 -27.78 -18.62 12.91
C GLY A 299 -26.59 -17.76 13.35
N TRP A 300 -26.50 -17.43 14.64
CA TRP A 300 -25.35 -16.70 15.20
C TRP A 300 -24.06 -17.51 15.14
N LYS A 301 -24.13 -18.80 15.48
CA LYS A 301 -22.96 -19.68 15.49
C LYS A 301 -22.30 -19.78 14.12
N ARG A 302 -23.07 -19.76 13.03
CA ARG A 302 -22.55 -19.78 11.65
C ARG A 302 -21.75 -18.54 11.26
N LEU A 303 -21.92 -17.42 11.96
CA LEU A 303 -21.16 -16.18 11.71
C LEU A 303 -19.78 -16.21 12.39
N LEU A 304 -19.57 -17.10 13.35
CA LEU A 304 -18.30 -17.27 14.05
C LEU A 304 -17.35 -18.13 13.20
N THR A 305 -16.08 -17.74 13.16
CA THR A 305 -15.06 -18.51 12.42
C THR A 305 -14.65 -19.77 13.20
N PRO A 306 -14.06 -20.79 12.54
CA PRO A 306 -13.57 -21.99 13.22
C PRO A 306 -12.55 -21.69 14.33
N GLU A 307 -11.70 -20.67 14.14
CA GLU A 307 -10.71 -20.24 15.13
C GLU A 307 -11.38 -19.68 16.38
N LEU A 308 -12.47 -18.91 16.22
CA LEU A 308 -13.25 -18.42 17.36
C LEU A 308 -14.02 -19.55 18.05
N LEU A 309 -14.53 -20.52 17.29
CA LEU A 309 -15.18 -21.70 17.86
C LEU A 309 -14.19 -22.66 18.55
N ALA A 310 -12.87 -22.46 18.41
CA ALA A 310 -11.87 -23.17 19.19
C ALA A 310 -11.58 -22.49 20.55
N GLU A 311 -11.98 -21.23 20.73
CA GLU A 311 -11.76 -20.46 21.96
C GLU A 311 -12.80 -20.82 23.03
N GLU A 312 -12.35 -21.20 24.22
CA GLU A 312 -13.22 -21.54 25.35
C GLU A 312 -14.16 -20.38 25.73
N ARG A 313 -13.65 -19.14 25.66
CA ARG A 313 -14.41 -17.90 25.89
C ARG A 313 -15.61 -17.74 24.97
N VAL A 314 -15.60 -18.38 23.80
CA VAL A 314 -16.69 -18.38 22.82
C VAL A 314 -17.55 -19.64 22.97
N MET A 315 -16.94 -20.81 23.11
CA MET A 315 -17.65 -22.08 23.18
C MET A 315 -18.54 -22.20 24.42
N VAL A 316 -18.05 -21.80 25.60
CA VAL A 316 -18.82 -21.90 26.85
C VAL A 316 -20.14 -21.12 26.78
N PRO A 317 -20.18 -19.84 26.34
CA PRO A 317 -21.44 -19.14 26.12
C PRO A 317 -22.38 -19.78 25.08
N ILE A 318 -21.83 -20.32 23.99
CA ILE A 318 -22.60 -20.96 22.91
C ILE A 318 -23.29 -22.23 23.42
N GLU A 319 -22.55 -23.09 24.12
CA GLU A 319 -23.09 -24.30 24.73
C GLU A 319 -24.11 -23.99 25.82
N ALA A 320 -23.83 -23.00 26.67
CA ALA A 320 -24.77 -22.54 27.71
C ALA A 320 -26.08 -22.03 27.09
N GLY A 321 -26.04 -21.35 25.95
CA GLY A 321 -27.25 -20.96 25.21
C GLY A 321 -28.08 -22.15 24.74
N LEU A 322 -27.43 -23.18 24.18
CA LEU A 322 -28.10 -24.40 23.74
C LEU A 322 -28.73 -25.17 24.91
N GLN A 323 -28.03 -25.26 26.05
CA GLN A 323 -28.55 -25.87 27.27
C GLN A 323 -29.80 -25.13 27.80
N LYS A 324 -29.82 -23.79 27.74
CA LYS A 324 -30.99 -22.99 28.13
C LYS A 324 -32.21 -23.29 27.25
N ILE A 325 -32.02 -23.47 25.94
CA ILE A 325 -33.08 -23.84 25.00
C ILE A 325 -33.63 -25.24 25.34
N SER A 326 -32.73 -26.21 25.56
CA SER A 326 -33.12 -27.58 25.92
C SER A 326 -33.93 -27.62 27.23
N ARG A 327 -33.49 -26.89 28.27
CA ARG A 327 -34.21 -26.79 29.55
C ARG A 327 -35.59 -26.16 29.37
N ALA A 328 -35.70 -25.07 28.60
CA ALA A 328 -36.96 -24.42 28.29
C ALA A 328 -37.96 -25.38 27.62
N ALA A 329 -37.48 -26.15 26.63
CA ALA A 329 -38.28 -27.13 25.91
C ALA A 329 -38.80 -28.26 26.81
N GLN A 330 -38.05 -28.60 27.86
CA GLN A 330 -38.44 -29.58 28.88
C GLN A 330 -39.30 -28.99 30.00
N GLY A 331 -39.64 -27.69 29.96
CA GLY A 331 -40.37 -27.01 31.03
C GLY A 331 -39.55 -26.77 32.30
N LEU A 332 -38.22 -26.93 32.25
CA LEU A 332 -37.33 -26.69 33.37
C LEU A 332 -37.01 -25.20 33.52
N GLN A 333 -36.74 -24.77 34.75
CA GLN A 333 -36.29 -23.40 35.01
C GLN A 333 -34.95 -23.10 34.32
N ILE A 334 -34.86 -21.90 33.78
CA ILE A 334 -33.70 -21.33 33.08
C ILE A 334 -33.14 -20.22 33.97
N TYR A 335 -31.81 -20.09 34.07
CA TYR A 335 -31.19 -19.04 34.89
C TYR A 335 -30.54 -17.96 34.02
N ARG A 336 -30.67 -16.69 34.42
CA ARG A 336 -29.78 -15.62 33.92
C ARG A 336 -28.43 -15.74 34.60
N ARG A 337 -27.34 -15.46 33.86
CA ARG A 337 -25.99 -15.37 34.43
C ARG A 337 -26.03 -14.28 35.52
N GLY A 338 -25.61 -14.60 36.75
CA GLY A 338 -25.58 -13.65 37.89
C GLY A 338 -26.85 -13.56 38.75
N GLY A 339 -27.89 -14.36 38.50
CA GLY A 339 -29.16 -14.30 39.23
C GLY A 339 -29.15 -14.97 40.62
N TRP A 340 -28.48 -14.35 41.60
CA TRP A 340 -28.80 -14.52 43.03
C TRP A 340 -29.62 -13.33 43.55
N GLN A 341 -30.56 -12.78 42.78
CA GLN A 341 -31.39 -11.67 43.26
C GLN A 341 -32.81 -11.75 42.71
N TRP A 342 -33.58 -12.74 43.17
CA TRP A 342 -35.02 -12.62 43.42
C TRP A 342 -35.35 -13.58 44.57
N LYS A 343 -35.19 -13.10 45.80
CA LYS A 343 -35.87 -13.64 46.98
C LYS A 343 -36.77 -12.52 47.50
N GLN A 344 -38.02 -12.91 47.77
CA GLN A 344 -39.17 -12.15 48.28
C GLN A 344 -40.03 -11.46 47.23
#